data_AF-A0A0F9S7T3-F1
#
_entry.id   AF-A0A0F9S7T3-F1
#
_cell.length_a   1.000
_cell.length_b   1.000
_cell.length_c   1.000
_cell.angle_alpha   90.00
_cell.angle_beta   90.00
_cell.angle_gamma   90.00
#
_symmetry.space_group_name_H-M   'P 1'
#
loop_
_entity.id
_entity.type
_entity.pdbx_description
1 polymer ?
#
loop_
_entity_poly.entity_id
_entity_poly.type
_entity_poly.pdbx_seq_one_letter_code
_entity_poly.pdbx_strand_id
1 'polypeptide(L)'
;MRGTMKKLIARLFASSALIALVFANVAVAHEYSHGGVDIEHPWSRPTPPGTPMGVGYLVIRNNSDKEISLVGASTPRAVRVSIHETRMKADVMSMRWLESGLTIP
;
A
#
# COMPACT_ATOMS: atom_id res chain seq x y z
N MET A 1 -11.96 -4.75 55.05
CA MET A 1 -11.90 -3.73 53.96
C MET A 1 -10.62 -3.81 53.11
N ARG A 2 -9.42 -4.04 53.67
CA ARG A 2 -8.15 -4.11 52.90
C ARG A 2 -8.08 -5.23 51.83
N GLY A 3 -8.71 -6.39 52.06
CA GLY A 3 -8.68 -7.53 51.12
C GLY A 3 -9.52 -7.34 49.86
N THR A 4 -10.67 -6.67 49.96
CA THR A 4 -11.55 -6.37 48.82
C THR A 4 -10.90 -5.38 47.85
N MET A 5 -10.17 -4.39 48.39
CA MET A 5 -9.41 -3.40 47.61
C MET A 5 -8.28 -4.04 46.80
N LYS A 6 -7.54 -5.01 47.37
CA LYS A 6 -6.47 -5.74 46.65
C LYS A 6 -7.03 -6.56 45.48
N LYS A 7 -8.20 -7.20 45.66
CA LYS A 7 -8.88 -7.95 44.60
C LYS A 7 -9.42 -7.03 43.49
N LEU A 8 -9.88 -5.83 43.85
CA LEU A 8 -10.34 -4.83 42.89
C LEU A 8 -9.18 -4.29 42.05
N ILE A 9 -8.03 -3.99 42.67
CA ILE A 9 -6.82 -3.54 41.97
C ILE A 9 -6.29 -4.64 41.03
N ALA A 10 -6.26 -5.89 41.48
CA ALA A 10 -5.83 -7.02 40.63
C ALA A 10 -6.77 -7.22 39.42
N ARG A 11 -8.08 -7.05 39.60
CA ARG A 11 -9.06 -7.12 38.50
C ARG A 11 -8.90 -5.94 37.53
N LEU A 12 -8.65 -4.73 38.03
CA LEU A 12 -8.38 -3.55 37.19
C LEU A 12 -7.11 -3.73 36.35
N PHE A 13 -6.04 -4.28 36.94
CA PHE A 13 -4.80 -4.60 36.21
C PHE A 13 -5.01 -5.70 35.17
N ALA A 14 -5.73 -6.78 35.51
CA ALA A 14 -6.03 -7.86 34.58
C ALA A 14 -6.89 -7.38 33.40
N SER A 15 -7.89 -6.53 33.65
CA SER A 15 -8.71 -5.92 32.59
C SER A 15 -7.90 -4.99 31.69
N SER A 16 -6.97 -4.20 32.25
CA SER A 16 -6.08 -3.34 31.47
C SER A 16 -5.14 -4.13 30.56
N ALA A 17 -4.59 -5.25 31.04
CA ALA A 17 -3.73 -6.13 30.24
C ALA A 17 -4.50 -6.78 29.08
N LEU A 18 -5.76 -7.18 29.30
CA LEU A 18 -6.60 -7.75 28.26
C LEU A 18 -6.93 -6.71 27.16
N ILE A 19 -7.21 -5.47 27.53
CA ILE A 19 -7.43 -4.37 26.58
C ILE A 19 -6.18 -4.13 25.73
N ALA A 20 -4.99 -4.12 26.33
CA ALA A 20 -3.73 -3.92 25.60
C ALA A 20 -3.46 -5.02 24.55
N LEU A 21 -3.81 -6.29 24.84
CA LEU A 21 -3.68 -7.37 23.85
C LEU A 21 -4.65 -7.23 22.67
N VAL A 22 -5.85 -6.68 22.89
CA VAL A 22 -6.83 -6.48 21.81
C VAL A 22 -6.35 -5.41 20.82
N PHE A 23 -5.68 -4.35 21.30
CA PHE A 23 -5.17 -3.28 20.45
C PHE A 23 -3.84 -3.60 19.75
N ALA A 24 -3.14 -4.68 20.11
CA ALA A 24 -1.87 -5.06 19.49
C ALA A 24 -2.00 -5.54 18.03
N ASN A 25 -3.24 -5.77 17.55
CA ASN A 25 -3.50 -6.33 16.21
C ASN A 25 -4.00 -5.30 15.18
N VAL A 26 -3.92 -4.00 15.48
CA VAL A 26 -4.24 -2.98 14.46
C VAL A 26 -3.05 -2.86 13.50
N ALA A 27 -2.96 -3.82 12.58
CA ALA A 27 -2.06 -3.73 11.43
C ALA A 27 -2.60 -2.67 10.47
N VAL A 28 -1.90 -1.55 10.34
CA VAL A 28 -2.21 -0.53 9.33
C VAL A 28 -1.66 -1.03 8.00
N ALA A 29 -2.49 -1.77 7.25
CA ALA A 29 -2.18 -2.09 5.86
C ALA A 29 -2.24 -0.81 5.02
N HIS A 30 -1.22 -0.57 4.18
CA HIS A 30 -1.20 0.55 3.23
C HIS A 30 -2.07 0.22 2.02
N GLU A 31 -3.38 0.18 2.25
CA GLU A 31 -4.39 -0.08 1.24
C GLU A 31 -5.28 1.15 1.07
N TYR A 32 -5.53 1.53 -0.18
CA TYR A 32 -6.40 2.66 -0.52
C TYR A 32 -7.50 2.13 -1.44
N SER A 33 -8.76 2.36 -1.07
CA SER A 33 -9.91 1.92 -1.86
C SER A 33 -10.81 3.08 -2.23
N HIS A 34 -11.18 3.17 -3.50
CA HIS A 34 -12.16 4.14 -3.98
C HIS A 34 -12.87 3.63 -5.23
N GLY A 35 -14.20 3.67 -5.24
CA GLY A 35 -14.99 3.36 -6.44
C GLY A 35 -14.80 1.94 -6.99
N GLY A 36 -14.47 0.96 -6.13
CA GLY A 36 -14.17 -0.42 -6.55
C GLY A 36 -12.73 -0.64 -7.00
N VAL A 37 -11.86 0.36 -6.91
CA VAL A 37 -10.43 0.24 -7.22
C VAL A 37 -9.64 0.21 -5.92
N ASP A 38 -8.80 -0.81 -5.77
CA ASP A 38 -7.88 -0.93 -4.64
C ASP A 38 -6.44 -0.71 -5.10
N ILE A 39 -5.68 0.06 -4.31
CA ILE A 39 -4.24 0.24 -4.46
C ILE A 39 -3.56 -0.38 -3.25
N GLU A 40 -2.76 -1.42 -3.49
CA GLU A 40 -2.10 -2.17 -2.43
C GLU A 40 -0.60 -1.84 -2.40
N HIS A 41 -0.10 -1.57 -1.19
CA HIS A 41 1.31 -1.47 -0.86
C HIS A 41 2.13 -0.62 -1.86
N PRO A 42 1.82 0.68 -2.05
CA PRO A 42 2.68 1.54 -2.85
C PRO A 42 4.04 1.74 -2.17
N TRP A 43 5.12 1.47 -2.89
CA TRP A 43 6.49 1.61 -2.40
C TRP A 43 7.45 2.06 -3.50
N SER A 44 8.63 2.52 -3.10
CA SER A 44 9.70 2.89 -4.02
C SER A 44 11.03 2.44 -3.45
N ARG A 45 11.93 1.99 -4.32
CA ARG A 45 13.30 1.68 -3.92
C ARG A 45 14.15 2.96 -3.93
N PRO A 46 15.20 3.05 -3.10
CA PRO A 46 16.16 4.15 -3.19
C PRO A 46 16.74 4.28 -4.60
N THR A 47 16.82 5.52 -5.10
CA THR A 47 17.43 5.81 -6.40
C THR A 47 18.93 5.48 -6.35
N PRO A 48 19.45 4.64 -7.27
CA PRO A 48 20.87 4.32 -7.30
C PRO A 48 21.75 5.56 -7.55
N PRO A 49 22.94 5.64 -6.94
CA PRO A 49 23.91 6.69 -7.23
C PRO A 49 24.21 6.78 -8.74
N GLY A 50 24.28 7.99 -9.28
CA GLY A 50 24.58 8.23 -10.70
C GLY A 50 23.39 8.10 -11.65
N THR A 51 22.18 7.80 -11.15
CA THR A 51 20.95 7.81 -11.97
C THR A 51 19.96 8.87 -11.51
N PRO A 52 19.37 9.67 -12.43
CA PRO A 52 18.37 10.67 -12.07
C PRO A 52 16.96 10.10 -11.91
N MET A 53 16.75 8.81 -12.20
CA MET A 53 15.42 8.18 -12.27
C MET A 53 15.21 7.18 -11.14
N GLY A 54 14.19 7.42 -10.32
CA GLY A 54 13.67 6.45 -9.35
C GLY A 54 12.59 5.57 -9.95
N VAL A 55 12.21 4.49 -9.24
CA VAL A 55 11.11 3.60 -9.63
C VAL A 55 10.17 3.41 -8.44
N GLY A 56 8.87 3.51 -8.71
CA GLY A 56 7.80 3.19 -7.77
C GLY A 56 7.05 1.94 -8.23
N TYR A 57 6.56 1.17 -7.27
CA TYR A 57 5.80 -0.05 -7.47
C TYR A 57 4.54 0.02 -6.61
N LEU A 58 3.45 -0.53 -7.12
CA LEU A 58 2.17 -0.67 -6.42
C LEU A 58 1.39 -1.78 -7.13
N VAL A 59 0.37 -2.31 -6.48
CA VAL A 59 -0.62 -3.19 -7.12
C VAL A 59 -1.92 -2.42 -7.26
N ILE A 60 -2.53 -2.45 -8.44
CA ILE A 60 -3.88 -1.93 -8.67
C ILE A 60 -4.79 -3.11 -8.91
N ARG A 61 -5.89 -3.18 -8.17
CA ARG A 61 -6.93 -4.17 -8.34
C ARG A 61 -8.22 -3.46 -8.73
N ASN A 62 -8.74 -3.79 -9.90
CA ASN A 62 -10.05 -3.34 -10.34
C ASN A 62 -11.10 -4.37 -9.92
N ASN A 63 -11.96 -4.02 -8.97
CA ASN A 63 -13.10 -4.84 -8.55
C ASN A 63 -14.43 -4.30 -9.11
N SER A 64 -14.38 -3.38 -10.07
CA SER A 64 -15.58 -2.85 -10.73
C SER A 64 -15.97 -3.70 -11.95
N ASP A 65 -17.15 -3.41 -12.51
CA ASP A 65 -17.67 -4.04 -13.73
C ASP A 65 -17.25 -3.31 -15.02
N LYS A 66 -16.35 -2.33 -14.90
CA LYS A 66 -15.91 -1.46 -16.00
C LYS A 66 -14.40 -1.41 -16.06
N GLU A 67 -13.87 -1.27 -17.28
CA GLU A 67 -12.45 -0.96 -17.45
C GLU A 67 -12.11 0.37 -16.80
N ILE A 68 -10.98 0.40 -16.09
CA ILE A 68 -10.39 1.63 -15.57
C ILE A 68 -9.09 1.93 -16.29
N SER A 69 -8.66 3.18 -16.29
CA SER A 69 -7.39 3.58 -16.89
C SER A 69 -6.52 4.32 -15.89
N LEU A 70 -5.32 3.80 -15.65
CA LEU A 70 -4.25 4.51 -14.97
C LEU A 70 -3.63 5.50 -15.96
N VAL A 71 -4.09 6.76 -15.92
CA VAL A 71 -3.66 7.81 -16.85
C VAL A 71 -2.36 8.52 -16.43
N GLY A 72 -1.93 8.38 -15.18
CA GLY A 72 -0.72 9.03 -14.67
C GLY A 72 -0.57 8.92 -13.16
N ALA A 73 0.50 9.52 -12.65
CA ALA A 73 0.77 9.67 -11.22
C ALA A 73 1.58 10.95 -10.98
N SER A 74 1.57 11.46 -9.75
CA SER A 74 2.33 12.65 -9.36
C SER A 74 3.04 12.42 -8.02
N THR A 75 4.17 13.10 -7.83
CA THR A 75 4.93 13.05 -6.59
C THR A 75 5.75 14.33 -6.42
N PRO A 76 5.90 14.86 -5.19
CA PRO A 76 6.80 15.99 -4.95
C PRO A 76 8.29 15.62 -5.13
N ARG A 77 8.64 14.33 -5.25
CA ARG A 77 10.04 13.88 -5.36
C ARG A 77 10.59 13.86 -6.79
N ALA A 78 9.75 14.06 -7.80
CA ALA A 78 10.15 14.00 -9.21
C ALA A 78 9.39 15.05 -10.03
N VAL A 79 10.05 15.60 -11.05
CA VAL A 79 9.45 16.60 -11.95
C VAL A 79 8.41 15.96 -12.89
N ARG A 80 8.59 14.69 -13.26
CA ARG A 80 7.70 13.94 -14.14
C ARG A 80 7.63 12.48 -13.72
N VAL A 81 6.46 11.88 -13.88
CA VAL A 81 6.24 10.44 -13.73
C VAL A 81 5.86 9.86 -15.09
N SER A 82 6.37 8.67 -15.41
CA SER A 82 6.07 7.96 -16.64
C SER A 82 5.67 6.52 -16.31
N ILE A 83 4.70 5.97 -17.03
CA ILE A 83 4.20 4.60 -16.85
C ILE A 83 4.93 3.72 -17.86
N HIS A 84 5.63 2.69 -17.37
CA HIS A 84 6.35 1.75 -18.20
C HIS A 84 5.74 0.37 -18.07
N GLU A 85 5.49 -0.28 -19.19
CA GLU A 85 4.98 -1.65 -19.26
C GLU A 85 6.13 -2.60 -19.60
N THR A 86 6.27 -3.65 -18.80
CA THR A 86 7.16 -4.77 -19.12
C THR A 86 6.34 -5.90 -19.71
N ARG A 87 6.66 -6.35 -20.93
CA ARG A 87 6.04 -7.51 -21.57
C ARG A 87 7.08 -8.51 -22.02
N MET A 88 6.78 -9.79 -21.79
CA MET A 88 7.46 -10.91 -22.43
C MET A 88 6.80 -11.18 -23.78
N LYS A 89 7.59 -11.18 -24.86
CA LYS A 89 7.12 -11.58 -26.19
C LYS A 89 8.17 -12.48 -26.83
N ALA A 90 7.77 -13.72 -27.16
CA ALA A 90 8.65 -14.70 -27.80
C ALA A 90 10.01 -14.82 -27.07
N ASP A 91 9.95 -15.00 -25.75
CA ASP A 91 11.11 -15.12 -24.85
C ASP A 91 11.99 -13.85 -24.68
N VAL A 92 11.62 -12.74 -25.34
CA VAL A 92 12.28 -11.45 -25.16
C VAL A 92 11.49 -10.60 -24.18
N MET A 93 12.14 -10.19 -23.09
CA MET A 93 11.61 -9.16 -22.19
C MET A 93 11.83 -7.78 -22.79
N SER A 94 10.76 -6.99 -22.88
CA SER A 94 10.82 -5.61 -23.36
C SER A 94 10.09 -4.68 -22.39
N MET A 95 10.62 -3.47 -22.25
CA MET A 95 9.99 -2.40 -21.48
C MET A 95 9.70 -1.23 -22.42
N ARG A 96 8.47 -0.71 -22.38
CA ARG A 96 8.05 0.43 -23.20
C ARG A 96 7.29 1.46 -22.37
N TRP A 97 7.47 2.71 -22.73
CA TRP A 97 6.67 3.80 -22.17
C TRP A 97 5.23 3.74 -22.72
N LEU A 98 4.25 3.99 -21.86
CA LEU A 98 2.84 4.13 -22.20
C LEU A 98 2.44 5.62 -22.15
N GLU A 99 2.24 6.24 -23.32
CA GLU A 99 1.82 7.65 -23.41
C GLU A 99 0.38 7.87 -22.92
N SER A 100 -0.53 6.95 -23.26
CA SER A 100 -1.94 7.02 -22.92
C SER A 100 -2.30 6.39 -21.57
N GLY A 101 -1.30 5.96 -20.79
CA GLY A 101 -1.51 5.22 -19.56
C GLY A 101 -1.78 3.72 -19.75
N LEU A 102 -2.27 3.08 -18.70
CA LEU A 102 -2.51 1.63 -18.66
C LEU A 102 -4.00 1.34 -18.39
N THR A 103 -4.64 0.63 -19.30
CA THR A 103 -5.98 0.06 -19.08
C THR A 103 -5.88 -1.15 -18.16
N ILE A 104 -6.77 -1.20 -17.17
CA ILE A 104 -6.86 -2.27 -16.18
C ILE A 104 -8.29 -2.81 -16.30
N PRO A 105 -8.45 -4.03 -16.83
CA PRO A 105 -9.76 -4.65 -16.99
C PRO A 105 -10.37 -4.98 -15.63
#